data_AF-A0A562PM68-F1
#
_entry.id   AF-A0A562PM68-F1
#
_cell.length_a   1.000
_cell.length_b   1.000
_cell.length_c   1.000
_cell.angle_alpha   90.00
_cell.angle_beta   90.00
_cell.angle_gamma   90.00
#
_symmetry.space_group_name_H-M   'P 1'
#
loop_
_entity.id
_entity.type
_entity.pdbx_description
1 polymer ?
#
loop_
_entity_poly.entity_id
_entity_poly.type
_entity_poly.pdbx_seq_one_letter_code
_entity_poly.pdbx_strand_id
1 'polypeptide(L)'
;MKKIKIVPVIGFLVLLFASCSQDKNTSTKLVSKIVETNAGGKTVTTAFSYKGDHLVSTNSELIRVDYTYDDSLISQIKKTDKKTNKITVFKYTYVKGKLSLVESSDRLIVRYKHNSDGTIAYEGFHLEDQKEKRLYAGVLTVKTSNVLTDKKNFVVDENGGKSTTSISYDYDQAKNPWNAIAGFTNLLDHTSIISANNGIMMVVENSTLFADESVTSSAKMYRCTMKYDDDNYLIEQIFEDAPDGRGYVKATYFY
;
A
#
# COMPACT_ATOMS: atom_id res chain seq x y z
N MET A 1 -51.13 -24.44 64.93
CA MET A 1 -51.33 -23.28 64.03
C MET A 1 -49.98 -22.64 63.76
N LYS A 2 -49.58 -22.58 62.47
CA LYS A 2 -48.85 -21.51 61.73
C LYS A 2 -47.56 -20.91 62.34
N LYS A 3 -46.45 -20.69 61.61
CA LYS A 3 -45.97 -21.01 60.25
C LYS A 3 -44.44 -20.86 60.26
N ILE A 4 -43.77 -21.76 59.56
CA ILE A 4 -42.36 -21.70 59.13
C ILE A 4 -42.13 -20.46 58.23
N LYS A 5 -40.98 -19.81 58.34
CA LYS A 5 -40.41 -18.99 57.26
C LYS A 5 -38.94 -19.38 57.03
N ILE A 6 -38.76 -20.24 56.05
CA ILE A 6 -37.52 -20.43 55.29
C ILE A 6 -37.48 -19.32 54.24
N VAL A 7 -36.38 -18.59 54.13
CA VAL A 7 -36.02 -17.87 52.89
C VAL A 7 -34.53 -18.14 52.60
N PRO A 8 -34.19 -18.72 51.43
CA PRO A 8 -32.83 -19.02 51.02
C PRO A 8 -32.26 -17.87 50.15
N VAL A 9 -30.97 -17.58 50.27
CA VAL A 9 -30.20 -16.82 49.25
C VAL A 9 -28.89 -17.57 49.08
N ILE A 10 -28.89 -18.57 48.20
CA ILE A 10 -28.31 -18.49 46.85
C ILE A 10 -26.83 -18.10 46.92
N GLY A 11 -26.00 -19.13 46.76
CA GLY A 11 -24.56 -19.02 46.72
C GLY A 11 -24.06 -18.21 45.54
N PHE A 12 -22.90 -17.60 45.74
CA PHE A 12 -22.03 -17.14 44.67
C PHE A 12 -20.68 -17.80 44.89
N LEU A 13 -20.55 -19.03 44.40
CA LEU A 13 -19.26 -19.67 44.22
C LEU A 13 -18.60 -18.91 43.05
N VAL A 14 -17.73 -17.96 43.37
CA VAL A 14 -16.87 -17.30 42.38
C VAL A 14 -15.87 -18.35 41.89
N LEU A 15 -16.26 -19.09 40.86
CA LEU A 15 -15.34 -19.83 40.01
C LEU A 15 -14.44 -18.79 39.33
N LEU A 16 -13.27 -18.56 39.93
CA LEU A 16 -12.14 -17.96 39.26
C LEU A 16 -11.70 -18.92 38.14
N PHE A 17 -12.37 -18.81 36.99
CA PHE A 17 -11.77 -19.27 35.74
C PHE A 17 -10.61 -18.32 35.47
N ALA A 18 -9.44 -18.66 36.01
CA ALA A 18 -8.17 -18.29 35.40
C ALA A 18 -8.15 -18.95 34.01
N SER A 19 -8.79 -18.30 33.04
CA SER A 19 -8.49 -18.52 31.65
C SER A 19 -7.06 -18.02 31.47
N CYS A 20 -6.10 -18.94 31.64
CA CYS A 20 -4.87 -18.87 30.87
C CYS A 20 -5.33 -18.87 29.41
N SER A 21 -5.59 -17.69 28.84
CA SER A 21 -5.40 -17.54 27.42
C SER A 21 -3.95 -17.95 27.20
N GLN A 22 -3.74 -19.08 26.54
CA GLN A 22 -2.46 -19.31 25.91
C GLN A 22 -2.21 -18.07 25.09
N ASP A 23 -1.21 -17.29 25.48
CA ASP A 23 -0.66 -16.26 24.63
C ASP A 23 -0.29 -16.99 23.34
N LYS A 24 -1.15 -16.89 22.33
CA LYS A 24 -0.74 -17.22 20.98
C LYS A 24 0.45 -16.32 20.75
N ASN A 25 1.65 -16.90 20.80
CA ASN A 25 2.87 -16.26 20.35
C ASN A 25 2.61 -15.83 18.91
N THR A 26 2.11 -14.61 18.75
CA THR A 26 1.71 -14.04 17.47
C THR A 26 2.97 -13.50 16.84
N SER A 27 3.88 -14.41 16.47
CA SER A 27 4.98 -14.03 15.57
C SER A 27 4.36 -13.49 14.30
N THR A 28 4.64 -12.23 13.98
CA THR A 28 4.16 -11.59 12.76
C THR A 28 4.55 -12.44 11.55
N LYS A 29 3.59 -12.80 10.70
CA LYS A 29 3.88 -13.56 9.47
C LYS A 29 4.38 -12.63 8.38
N LEU A 30 5.52 -12.96 7.79
CA LEU A 30 6.08 -12.25 6.64
C LEU A 30 5.78 -13.05 5.37
N VAL A 31 5.35 -12.37 4.31
CA VAL A 31 5.07 -13.02 3.02
C VAL A 31 6.38 -13.55 2.44
N SER A 32 6.52 -14.85 2.27
CA SER A 32 7.68 -15.48 1.64
C SER A 32 7.55 -15.60 0.11
N LYS A 33 6.31 -15.66 -0.40
CA LYS A 33 6.06 -15.81 -1.84
C LYS A 33 4.67 -15.26 -2.22
N ILE A 34 4.59 -14.67 -3.42
CA ILE A 34 3.32 -14.32 -4.07
C ILE A 34 3.28 -14.99 -5.44
N VAL A 35 2.14 -15.60 -5.77
CA VAL A 35 1.85 -16.12 -7.11
C VAL A 35 0.73 -15.28 -7.70
N GLU A 36 1.04 -14.53 -8.75
CA GLU A 36 0.08 -13.72 -9.52
C GLU A 36 -0.37 -14.50 -10.76
N THR A 37 -1.67 -14.53 -11.04
CA THR A 37 -2.28 -15.25 -12.17
C THR A 37 -3.11 -14.31 -13.03
N ASN A 38 -2.88 -14.35 -14.35
CA ASN A 38 -3.66 -13.55 -15.29
C ASN A 38 -4.94 -14.26 -15.73
N ALA A 39 -5.82 -13.56 -16.46
CA ALA A 39 -7.08 -14.12 -16.93
C ALA A 39 -6.91 -15.35 -17.84
N GLY A 40 -5.77 -15.49 -18.51
CA GLY A 40 -5.42 -16.65 -19.34
C GLY A 40 -4.77 -17.81 -18.57
N GLY A 41 -4.67 -17.73 -17.23
CA GLY A 41 -4.09 -18.77 -16.39
C GLY A 41 -2.57 -18.79 -16.32
N LYS A 42 -1.87 -17.87 -17.00
CA LYS A 42 -0.41 -17.72 -16.88
C LYS A 42 -0.08 -17.13 -15.52
N THR A 43 0.97 -17.67 -14.89
CA THR A 43 1.40 -17.27 -13.56
C THR A 43 2.78 -16.62 -13.57
N VAL A 44 2.99 -15.76 -12.59
CA VAL A 44 4.28 -15.16 -12.22
C VAL A 44 4.48 -15.39 -10.74
N THR A 45 5.68 -15.81 -10.36
CA THR A 45 6.00 -16.05 -8.95
C THR A 45 7.06 -15.08 -8.48
N THR A 46 6.74 -14.34 -7.42
CA THR A 46 7.69 -13.47 -6.75
C THR A 46 8.07 -14.08 -5.40
N ALA A 47 9.36 -14.36 -5.20
CA ALA A 47 9.91 -14.78 -3.92
C ALA A 47 10.41 -13.56 -3.13
N PHE A 48 10.30 -13.63 -1.80
CA PHE A 48 10.69 -12.57 -0.87
C PHE A 48 11.77 -13.10 0.07
N SER A 49 12.78 -12.30 0.37
CA SER A 49 13.89 -12.67 1.25
C SER A 49 14.10 -11.58 2.30
N TYR A 50 14.28 -11.99 3.55
CA TYR A 50 14.32 -11.09 4.70
C TYR A 50 15.55 -11.32 5.56
N LYS A 51 15.90 -10.30 6.35
CA LYS A 51 16.78 -10.40 7.51
C LYS A 51 16.05 -9.78 8.70
N GLY A 52 15.42 -10.62 9.53
CA GLY A 52 14.44 -10.12 10.50
C GLY A 52 13.17 -9.67 9.77
N ASP A 53 12.67 -8.47 10.10
CA ASP A 53 11.54 -7.80 9.43
C ASP A 53 11.97 -6.88 8.27
N HIS A 54 13.28 -6.74 8.03
CA HIS A 54 13.82 -6.04 6.86
C HIS A 54 13.71 -6.93 5.61
N LEU A 55 12.89 -6.52 4.65
CA LEU A 55 12.85 -7.11 3.31
C LEU A 55 14.17 -6.78 2.59
N VAL A 56 14.97 -7.78 2.27
CA VAL A 56 16.28 -7.64 1.59
C VAL A 56 16.10 -7.58 0.08
N SER A 57 15.26 -8.47 -0.46
CA SER A 57 14.99 -8.51 -1.90
C SER A 57 13.66 -9.17 -2.24
N THR A 58 13.11 -8.81 -3.39
CA THR A 58 12.10 -9.60 -4.10
C THR A 58 12.63 -10.04 -5.46
N ASN A 59 12.21 -11.22 -5.91
CA ASN A 59 12.74 -11.82 -7.12
C ASN A 59 11.68 -12.64 -7.84
N SER A 60 11.35 -12.23 -9.07
CA SER A 60 10.57 -13.03 -10.02
C SER A 60 11.39 -13.34 -11.27
N GLU A 61 10.81 -13.99 -12.26
CA GLU A 61 11.41 -14.18 -13.58
C GLU A 61 11.54 -12.87 -14.39
N LEU A 62 10.76 -11.84 -14.05
CA LEU A 62 10.73 -10.57 -14.78
C LEU A 62 11.62 -9.50 -14.14
N ILE A 63 11.62 -9.42 -12.82
CA ILE A 63 12.24 -8.33 -12.09
C ILE A 63 12.91 -8.82 -10.81
N ARG A 64 14.03 -8.19 -10.45
CA ARG A 64 14.61 -8.26 -9.11
C ARG A 64 14.55 -6.88 -8.47
N VAL A 65 14.16 -6.83 -7.21
CA VAL A 65 14.16 -5.60 -6.42
C VAL A 65 15.02 -5.84 -5.19
N ASP A 66 16.02 -5.00 -4.97
CA ASP A 66 16.88 -5.03 -3.78
C ASP A 66 16.61 -3.77 -2.94
N TYR A 67 16.58 -3.95 -1.62
CA TYR A 67 16.26 -2.89 -0.66
C TYR A 67 17.46 -2.62 0.22
N THR A 68 17.67 -1.35 0.56
CA THR A 68 18.69 -0.90 1.50
C THR A 68 18.04 -0.03 2.55
N TYR A 69 18.55 -0.10 3.77
CA TYR A 69 17.98 0.56 4.93
C TYR A 69 18.98 1.49 5.58
N ASP A 70 18.44 2.55 6.18
CA ASP A 70 19.07 3.32 7.24
C ASP A 70 18.21 3.09 8.51
N ASP A 71 18.78 2.42 9.50
CA ASP A 71 18.05 1.83 10.63
C ASP A 71 16.83 0.97 10.20
N SER A 72 15.63 1.43 10.49
CA SER A 72 14.36 0.76 10.17
C SER A 72 13.64 1.36 8.95
N LEU A 73 14.25 2.33 8.25
CA LEU A 73 13.68 3.01 7.10
C LEU A 73 14.36 2.58 5.82
N ILE A 74 13.59 2.31 4.77
CA ILE A 74 14.12 1.96 3.45
C ILE A 74 14.75 3.21 2.83
N SER A 75 16.08 3.26 2.72
CA SER A 75 16.81 4.39 2.15
C SER A 75 17.02 4.25 0.64
N GLN A 76 16.94 3.03 0.10
CA GLN A 76 17.09 2.79 -1.33
C GLN A 76 16.28 1.57 -1.80
N ILE A 77 15.71 1.68 -3.01
CA ILE A 77 15.14 0.57 -3.77
C ILE A 77 15.83 0.50 -5.13
N LYS A 78 16.47 -0.62 -5.45
CA LYS A 78 17.08 -0.89 -6.75
C LYS A 78 16.23 -1.92 -7.50
N LYS A 79 15.67 -1.52 -8.64
CA LYS A 79 14.90 -2.38 -9.54
C LYS A 79 15.77 -2.79 -10.73
N THR A 80 15.85 -4.08 -11.01
CA THR A 80 16.56 -4.64 -12.16
C THR A 80 15.56 -5.41 -13.03
N ASP A 81 15.28 -4.88 -14.22
CA ASP A 81 14.52 -5.59 -15.25
C ASP A 81 15.40 -6.69 -15.83
N LYS A 82 14.99 -7.95 -15.70
CA LYS A 82 15.82 -9.10 -16.08
C LYS A 82 15.86 -9.36 -17.59
N LYS A 83 14.92 -8.79 -18.34
CA LYS A 83 14.87 -8.95 -19.80
C LYS A 83 15.86 -7.99 -20.48
N THR A 84 15.92 -6.76 -19.98
CA THR A 84 16.72 -5.66 -20.56
C THR A 84 18.01 -5.40 -19.80
N ASN A 85 18.15 -5.95 -18.59
CA ASN A 85 19.18 -5.58 -17.61
C ASN A 85 19.16 -4.09 -17.23
N LYS A 86 18.08 -3.36 -17.52
CA LYS A 86 17.91 -1.98 -17.08
C LYS A 86 17.85 -1.95 -15.55
N ILE A 87 18.64 -1.07 -14.96
CA ILE A 87 18.65 -0.81 -13.52
C ILE A 87 18.06 0.58 -13.30
N THR A 88 17.03 0.67 -12.45
CA THR A 88 16.51 1.92 -11.93
C THR A 88 16.69 1.93 -10.41
N VAL A 89 17.30 3.00 -9.89
CA VAL A 89 17.54 3.17 -8.45
C VAL A 89 16.67 4.31 -7.94
N PHE A 90 15.96 4.08 -6.85
CA PHE A 90 15.21 5.07 -6.10
C PHE A 90 15.91 5.28 -4.75
N LYS A 91 16.14 6.54 -4.38
CA LYS A 91 16.69 6.94 -3.08
C LYS A 91 15.62 7.68 -2.30
N TYR A 92 15.53 7.39 -1.02
CA TYR A 92 14.51 7.90 -0.11
C TYR A 92 15.18 8.69 1.00
N THR A 93 14.76 9.94 1.19
CA THR A 93 15.26 10.81 2.27
C THR A 93 14.13 11.14 3.22
N TYR A 94 14.44 11.11 4.51
CA TYR A 94 13.50 11.30 5.60
C TYR A 94 13.86 12.51 6.47
N VAL A 95 12.84 13.22 6.95
CA VAL A 95 12.98 14.26 7.97
C VAL A 95 12.09 13.88 9.15
N LYS A 96 12.70 13.69 10.33
CA LYS A 96 11.99 13.26 11.54
C LYS A 96 11.16 11.98 11.32
N GLY A 97 11.73 11.01 10.61
CA GLY A 97 11.08 9.72 10.29
C GLY A 97 9.99 9.78 9.21
N LYS A 98 9.71 10.95 8.64
CA LYS A 98 8.71 11.13 7.57
C LYS A 98 9.39 11.30 6.23
N LEU A 99 8.91 10.60 5.20
CA LEU A 99 9.46 10.71 3.85
C LEU A 99 9.32 12.14 3.34
N SER A 100 10.42 12.74 2.88
CA SER A 100 10.47 14.12 2.40
C SER A 100 10.86 14.22 0.93
N LEU A 101 11.64 13.26 0.43
CA LEU A 101 12.19 13.30 -0.93
C LEU A 101 12.42 11.89 -1.48
N VAL A 102 12.05 11.70 -2.74
CA VAL A 102 12.40 10.52 -3.53
C VAL A 102 13.13 10.98 -4.79
N GLU A 103 14.27 10.37 -5.08
CA GLU A 103 15.04 10.64 -6.30
C GLU A 103 15.28 9.34 -7.06
N SER A 104 15.09 9.37 -8.38
CA SER A 104 15.33 8.22 -9.25
C SER A 104 16.55 8.43 -10.15
N SER A 105 17.27 7.36 -10.47
CA SER A 105 18.29 7.35 -11.53
C SER A 105 17.72 7.72 -12.90
N ASP A 106 16.41 7.56 -13.11
CA ASP A 106 15.68 8.02 -14.30
C ASP A 106 15.29 9.51 -14.22
N ARG A 107 15.99 10.29 -13.38
CA ARG A 107 15.86 11.75 -13.25
C ARG A 107 14.49 12.25 -12.76
N LEU A 108 13.72 11.38 -12.09
CA LEU A 108 12.50 11.77 -11.39
C LEU A 108 12.86 12.26 -9.98
N ILE A 109 12.26 13.37 -9.56
CA ILE A 109 12.36 13.91 -8.20
C ILE A 109 10.94 14.11 -7.67
N VAL A 110 10.64 13.60 -6.48
CA VAL A 110 9.35 13.82 -5.81
C VAL A 110 9.58 14.35 -4.41
N ARG A 111 9.00 15.51 -4.09
CA ARG A 111 9.09 16.15 -2.78
C ARG A 111 7.78 16.02 -2.03
N TYR A 112 7.85 15.80 -0.72
CA TYR A 112 6.70 15.59 0.16
C TYR A 112 6.70 16.59 1.32
N LYS A 113 5.51 17.10 1.64
CA LYS A 113 5.26 17.96 2.79
C LYS A 113 4.07 17.41 3.58
N HIS A 114 4.36 17.03 4.83
CA HIS A 114 3.36 16.50 5.76
C HIS A 114 2.66 17.63 6.49
N ASN A 115 1.34 17.71 6.37
CA ASN A 115 0.52 18.70 7.05
C ASN A 115 -0.04 18.14 8.37
N SER A 116 -0.52 19.02 9.25
CA SER A 116 -1.09 18.64 10.54
C SER A 116 -2.52 18.09 10.46
N ASP A 117 -3.19 18.29 9.33
CA ASP A 117 -4.58 17.87 9.08
C ASP A 117 -4.71 16.43 8.55
N GLY A 118 -3.59 15.68 8.48
CA GLY A 118 -3.56 14.32 7.93
C GLY A 118 -3.38 14.26 6.42
N THR A 119 -3.19 15.40 5.75
CA THR A 119 -2.84 15.44 4.33
C THR A 119 -1.33 15.48 4.11
N ILE A 120 -0.88 14.97 2.97
CA ILE A 120 0.51 15.04 2.53
C ILE A 120 0.52 15.63 1.12
N ALA A 121 1.00 16.87 0.99
CA ALA A 121 1.21 17.48 -0.30
C ALA A 121 2.48 16.94 -0.94
N TYR A 122 2.49 16.76 -2.25
CA TYR A 122 3.67 16.33 -2.97
C TYR A 122 3.78 16.94 -4.37
N GLU A 123 5.00 17.03 -4.88
CA GLU A 123 5.29 17.59 -6.21
C GLU A 123 6.32 16.72 -6.93
N GLY A 124 6.05 16.41 -8.19
CA GLY A 124 6.94 15.63 -9.04
C GLY A 124 7.62 16.50 -10.10
N PHE A 125 8.89 16.22 -10.37
CA PHE A 125 9.74 16.93 -11.31
C PHE A 125 10.56 15.94 -12.14
N HIS A 126 10.87 16.33 -13.38
CA HIS A 126 11.90 15.70 -14.20
C HIS A 126 13.13 16.60 -14.28
N LEU A 127 14.33 16.04 -14.12
CA LEU A 127 15.57 16.79 -14.24
C LEU A 127 16.07 16.77 -15.70
N GLU A 128 15.99 17.91 -16.37
CA GLU A 128 16.48 18.15 -17.75
C GLU A 128 17.62 19.17 -17.68
N ASP A 129 18.83 18.81 -18.12
CA ASP A 129 20.01 19.70 -18.12
C ASP A 129 20.24 20.44 -16.80
N GLN A 130 20.15 19.70 -15.68
CA GLN A 130 20.27 20.22 -14.30
C GLN A 130 19.17 21.23 -13.90
N LYS A 131 18.09 21.32 -14.68
CA LYS A 131 16.91 22.14 -14.37
C LYS A 131 15.72 21.23 -14.09
N GLU A 132 14.95 21.60 -13.08
CA GLU A 132 13.75 20.85 -12.71
C GLU A 132 12.55 21.35 -13.51
N LYS A 133 11.98 20.44 -14.29
CA LYS A 133 10.71 20.64 -14.97
C LYS A 133 9.61 19.99 -14.16
N ARG A 134 8.71 20.79 -13.60
CA ARG A 134 7.57 20.29 -12.84
C ARG A 134 6.67 19.43 -13.73
N LEU A 135 6.30 18.25 -13.26
CA LEU A 135 5.42 17.30 -13.93
C LEU A 135 4.01 17.35 -13.36
N TYR A 136 3.89 17.43 -12.04
CA TYR A 136 2.60 17.39 -11.34
C TYR A 136 2.72 17.90 -9.91
N ALA A 137 1.56 18.16 -9.30
CA ALA A 137 1.41 18.31 -7.87
C ALA A 137 0.18 17.58 -7.38
N GLY A 138 0.25 17.01 -6.20
CA GLY A 138 -0.85 16.25 -5.63
C GLY A 138 -0.92 16.30 -4.12
N VAL A 139 -1.97 15.65 -3.61
CA VAL A 139 -2.27 15.54 -2.19
C VAL A 139 -2.75 14.14 -1.90
N LEU A 140 -2.08 13.47 -0.97
CA LEU A 140 -2.57 12.26 -0.32
C LEU A 140 -3.39 12.64 0.91
N THR A 141 -4.57 12.04 1.08
CA THR A 141 -5.34 12.16 2.33
C THR A 141 -5.19 10.86 3.11
N VAL A 142 -4.65 10.92 4.32
CA VAL A 142 -4.42 9.76 5.17
C VAL A 142 -5.28 9.84 6.41
N LYS A 143 -5.98 8.76 6.74
CA LYS A 143 -6.78 8.65 7.97
C LYS A 143 -6.63 7.26 8.55
N THR A 144 -6.38 7.19 9.86
CA THR A 144 -6.19 5.92 10.57
C THR A 144 -5.15 5.01 9.87
N SER A 145 -4.06 5.62 9.39
CA SER A 145 -2.98 4.95 8.64
C SER A 145 -3.39 4.29 7.32
N ASN A 146 -4.57 4.63 6.77
CA ASN A 146 -4.97 4.26 5.42
C ASN A 146 -4.96 5.48 4.50
N VAL A 147 -4.43 5.33 3.29
CA VAL A 147 -4.53 6.34 2.23
C VAL A 147 -5.96 6.32 1.69
N LEU A 148 -6.75 7.35 1.96
CA LEU A 148 -8.13 7.44 1.50
C LEU A 148 -8.21 7.93 0.05
N THR A 149 -7.40 8.93 -0.27
CA THR A 149 -7.38 9.52 -1.61
C THR A 149 -5.97 9.91 -2.05
N ASP A 150 -5.74 9.84 -3.36
CA ASP A 150 -4.62 10.47 -4.06
C ASP A 150 -5.17 11.36 -5.18
N LYS A 151 -5.04 12.68 -5.01
CA LYS A 151 -5.43 13.65 -6.05
C LYS A 151 -4.20 14.27 -6.65
N LYS A 152 -4.03 14.15 -7.97
CA LYS A 152 -2.88 14.62 -8.74
C LYS A 152 -3.32 15.52 -9.88
N ASN A 153 -2.73 16.71 -9.96
CA ASN A 153 -2.91 17.64 -11.07
C ASN A 153 -1.61 17.68 -11.87
N PHE A 154 -1.70 17.40 -13.17
CA PHE A 154 -0.54 17.39 -14.05
C PHE A 154 -0.28 18.78 -14.63
N VAL A 155 1.00 19.08 -14.81
CA VAL A 155 1.43 20.26 -15.56
C VAL A 155 1.12 20.00 -17.04
N VAL A 156 0.52 21.02 -17.63
CA VAL A 156 -0.04 21.03 -18.96
C VAL A 156 1.05 21.20 -20.01
N ASP A 157 0.98 20.49 -21.12
CA ASP A 157 1.88 20.70 -22.27
C ASP A 157 1.49 21.97 -23.05
N GLU A 158 2.20 22.25 -24.15
CA GLU A 158 2.05 23.48 -24.94
C GLU A 158 0.64 23.68 -25.53
N ASN A 159 -0.23 22.66 -25.49
CA ASN A 159 -1.59 22.68 -26.01
C ASN A 159 -2.67 23.03 -24.96
N GLY A 160 -2.28 23.35 -23.73
CA GLY A 160 -3.14 24.11 -22.81
C GLY A 160 -4.22 23.32 -22.03
N GLY A 161 -4.21 21.98 -22.04
CA GLY A 161 -5.14 21.17 -21.23
C GLY A 161 -4.71 20.83 -19.78
N LYS A 162 -5.49 21.20 -18.75
CA LYS A 162 -5.29 20.80 -17.35
C LYS A 162 -5.85 19.40 -17.09
N SER A 163 -4.97 18.44 -16.80
CA SER A 163 -5.38 17.07 -16.45
C SER A 163 -5.29 16.80 -14.95
N THR A 164 -6.29 16.11 -14.43
CA THR A 164 -6.39 15.68 -13.03
C THR A 164 -6.70 14.20 -12.98
N THR A 165 -6.02 13.49 -12.08
CA THR A 165 -6.39 12.14 -11.65
C THR A 165 -6.75 12.19 -10.18
N SER A 166 -7.88 11.59 -9.81
CA SER A 166 -8.31 11.37 -8.44
C SER A 166 -8.48 9.87 -8.24
N ILE A 167 -7.82 9.33 -7.22
CA ILE A 167 -7.97 7.94 -6.82
C ILE A 167 -8.56 7.92 -5.42
N SER A 168 -9.60 7.13 -5.20
CA SER A 168 -10.15 6.85 -3.87
C SER A 168 -10.11 5.36 -3.59
N TYR A 169 -10.00 5.02 -2.30
CA TYR A 169 -9.81 3.65 -1.84
C TYR A 169 -10.76 3.31 -0.69
N ASP A 170 -11.35 2.12 -0.76
CA ASP A 170 -12.04 1.51 0.38
C ASP A 170 -11.26 0.30 0.88
N TYR A 171 -11.40 0.04 2.18
CA TYR A 171 -10.60 -0.93 2.90
C TYR A 171 -11.46 -1.92 3.67
N ASP A 172 -10.93 -3.12 3.85
CA ASP A 172 -11.42 -4.07 4.84
C ASP A 172 -11.02 -3.67 6.28
N GLN A 173 -11.20 -4.59 7.23
CA GLN A 173 -10.70 -4.46 8.60
C GLN A 173 -9.52 -5.40 8.90
N ALA A 174 -9.03 -6.14 7.91
CA ALA A 174 -7.94 -7.09 8.09
C ALA A 174 -6.58 -6.40 7.96
N LYS A 175 -5.54 -7.03 8.50
CA LYS A 175 -4.19 -6.45 8.45
C LYS A 175 -3.62 -6.61 7.04
N ASN A 176 -3.06 -5.53 6.51
CA ASN A 176 -2.33 -5.59 5.25
C ASN A 176 -0.92 -6.19 5.48
N PRO A 177 -0.53 -7.25 4.73
CA PRO A 177 0.75 -7.94 4.91
C PRO A 177 1.99 -7.04 4.79
N TRP A 178 1.90 -5.97 4.01
CA TRP A 178 3.02 -5.03 3.80
C TRP A 178 3.41 -4.27 5.07
N ASN A 179 2.49 -4.13 6.03
CA ASN A 179 2.76 -3.47 7.32
C ASN A 179 3.70 -4.27 8.23
N ALA A 180 3.91 -5.55 7.95
CA ALA A 180 4.86 -6.38 8.69
C ALA A 180 6.32 -6.10 8.32
N ILE A 181 6.55 -5.36 7.22
CA ILE A 181 7.89 -5.07 6.70
C ILE A 181 8.36 -3.72 7.25
N ALA A 182 9.53 -3.71 7.89
CA ALA A 182 10.11 -2.48 8.44
C ALA A 182 10.19 -1.36 7.39
N GLY A 183 9.74 -0.15 7.74
CA GLY A 183 9.86 1.05 6.92
C GLY A 183 9.03 1.08 5.63
N PHE A 184 8.32 -0.01 5.27
CA PHE A 184 7.59 -0.09 4.01
C PHE A 184 6.41 0.89 3.97
N THR A 185 5.74 1.10 5.10
CA THR A 185 4.61 2.03 5.22
C THR A 185 5.01 3.51 5.07
N ASN A 186 6.31 3.81 5.10
CA ASN A 186 6.84 5.15 4.90
C ASN A 186 7.03 5.51 3.41
N LEU A 187 6.86 4.55 2.48
CA LEU A 187 7.06 4.73 1.03
C LEU A 187 5.80 5.31 0.35
N LEU A 188 5.59 6.62 0.47
CA LEU A 188 4.36 7.27 0.01
C LEU A 188 4.08 7.13 -1.51
N ASP A 189 5.11 6.85 -2.31
CA ASP A 189 5.01 6.53 -3.75
C ASP A 189 4.37 5.16 -4.04
N HIS A 190 4.12 4.34 -3.02
CA HIS A 190 3.43 3.06 -3.09
C HIS A 190 1.92 3.14 -2.75
N THR A 191 1.38 4.35 -2.51
CA THR A 191 -0.06 4.66 -2.40
C THR A 191 -0.87 3.72 -1.50
N SER A 192 -1.90 3.01 -2.00
CA SER A 192 -2.76 2.18 -1.15
C SER A 192 -2.07 0.93 -0.60
N ILE A 193 -0.91 0.54 -1.16
CA ILE A 193 -0.14 -0.62 -0.69
C ILE A 193 0.41 -0.35 0.73
N ILE A 194 0.70 0.91 1.07
CA ILE A 194 1.21 1.29 2.39
C ILE A 194 0.13 1.46 3.47
N SER A 195 -1.13 1.26 3.13
CA SER A 195 -2.24 1.38 4.06
C SER A 195 -2.24 0.25 5.10
N ALA A 196 -2.71 0.54 6.31
CA ALA A 196 -2.83 -0.42 7.41
C ALA A 196 -3.74 -1.62 7.08
N ASN A 197 -4.79 -1.37 6.29
CA ASN A 197 -5.79 -2.37 5.88
C ASN A 197 -5.66 -2.72 4.39
N ASN A 198 -6.28 -3.82 3.96
CA ASN A 198 -6.22 -4.21 2.55
C ASN A 198 -7.30 -3.46 1.75
N GLY A 199 -6.89 -2.90 0.61
CA GLY A 199 -7.79 -2.17 -0.28
C GLY A 199 -8.72 -3.12 -1.05
N ILE A 200 -10.02 -3.07 -0.77
CA ILE A 200 -11.04 -3.91 -1.41
C ILE A 200 -11.67 -3.25 -2.63
N MET A 201 -11.54 -1.93 -2.76
CA MET A 201 -12.02 -1.19 -3.91
C MET A 201 -11.11 0.01 -4.17
N MET A 202 -10.95 0.33 -5.45
CA MET A 202 -10.32 1.54 -5.93
C MET A 202 -11.20 2.19 -6.99
N VAL A 203 -11.42 3.49 -6.92
CA VAL A 203 -12.05 4.27 -7.98
C VAL A 203 -11.03 5.25 -8.54
N VAL A 204 -10.77 5.16 -9.84
CA VAL A 204 -9.87 6.06 -10.56
C VAL A 204 -10.72 6.96 -11.45
N GLU A 205 -10.65 8.26 -11.18
CA GLU A 205 -11.34 9.30 -11.93
C GLU A 205 -10.30 10.16 -12.64
N ASN A 206 -10.50 10.40 -13.94
CA ASN A 206 -9.67 11.28 -14.73
C ASN A 206 -10.52 12.40 -15.31
N SER A 207 -9.96 13.60 -15.38
CA SER A 207 -10.57 14.73 -16.06
C SER A 207 -9.51 15.58 -16.74
N THR A 208 -9.79 16.02 -17.96
CA THR A 208 -8.96 16.98 -18.69
C THR A 208 -9.83 18.13 -19.16
N LEU A 209 -9.47 19.35 -18.75
CA LEU A 209 -10.03 20.60 -19.25
C LEU A 209 -9.09 21.16 -20.33
N PHE A 210 -9.55 21.27 -21.57
CA PHE A 210 -8.76 21.77 -22.69
C PHE A 210 -8.80 23.30 -22.80
N ALA A 211 -7.96 23.86 -23.68
CA ALA A 211 -7.87 25.31 -23.90
C ALA A 211 -9.15 25.93 -24.49
N ASP A 212 -9.94 25.13 -25.21
CA ASP A 212 -11.27 25.50 -25.74
C ASP A 212 -12.40 25.34 -24.72
N GLU A 213 -12.05 25.14 -23.45
CA GLU A 213 -12.94 24.90 -22.31
C GLU A 213 -13.74 23.58 -22.38
N SER A 214 -13.50 22.73 -23.39
CA SER A 214 -14.09 21.40 -23.43
C SER A 214 -13.51 20.52 -22.31
N VAL A 215 -14.33 19.58 -21.82
CA VAL A 215 -13.94 18.66 -20.74
C VAL A 215 -14.16 17.23 -21.19
N THR A 216 -13.13 16.40 -21.02
CA THR A 216 -13.28 14.94 -21.02
C THR A 216 -13.16 14.43 -19.60
N SER A 217 -13.96 13.41 -19.26
CA SER A 217 -13.87 12.74 -17.97
C SER A 217 -14.12 11.24 -18.10
N SER A 218 -13.54 10.47 -17.20
CA SER A 218 -13.78 9.04 -17.07
C SER A 218 -13.68 8.62 -15.61
N ALA A 219 -14.41 7.57 -15.25
CA ALA A 219 -14.31 6.94 -13.96
C ALA A 219 -14.27 5.43 -14.17
N LYS A 220 -13.35 4.75 -13.49
CA LYS A 220 -13.26 3.29 -13.49
C LYS A 220 -13.12 2.77 -12.08
N MET A 221 -13.92 1.78 -11.76
CA MET A 221 -13.95 1.11 -10.47
C MET A 221 -13.30 -0.25 -10.59
N TYR A 222 -12.41 -0.57 -9.65
CA TYR A 222 -11.75 -1.86 -9.51
C TYR A 222 -12.12 -2.44 -8.16
N ARG A 223 -12.78 -3.59 -8.17
CA ARG A 223 -13.18 -4.31 -6.97
C ARG A 223 -12.33 -5.55 -6.78
N CYS A 224 -12.17 -5.90 -5.52
CA CYS A 224 -11.41 -7.05 -5.12
C CYS A 224 -12.14 -7.86 -4.04
N THR A 225 -12.14 -9.18 -4.20
CA THR A 225 -12.52 -10.13 -3.16
C THR A 225 -11.27 -10.70 -2.51
N MET A 226 -11.27 -10.81 -1.19
CA MET A 226 -10.14 -11.28 -0.40
C MET A 226 -10.50 -12.49 0.45
N LYS A 227 -9.53 -13.35 0.70
CA LYS A 227 -9.62 -14.46 1.64
C LYS A 227 -8.45 -14.40 2.61
N TYR A 228 -8.71 -14.82 3.84
CA TYR A 228 -7.76 -14.81 4.92
C TYR A 228 -7.63 -16.19 5.55
N ASP A 229 -6.51 -16.44 6.21
CA ASP A 229 -6.35 -17.60 7.08
C ASP A 229 -7.03 -17.39 8.45
N ASP A 230 -6.95 -18.39 9.33
CA ASP A 230 -7.53 -18.36 10.67
C ASP A 230 -6.91 -17.29 11.60
N ASP A 231 -5.75 -16.73 11.22
CA ASP A 231 -5.06 -15.65 11.93
C ASP A 231 -5.29 -14.27 11.25
N ASN A 232 -6.23 -14.20 10.30
CA ASN A 232 -6.62 -13.00 9.56
C ASN A 232 -5.52 -12.40 8.66
N TYR A 233 -4.58 -13.23 8.19
CA TYR A 233 -3.61 -12.85 7.16
C TYR A 233 -4.17 -13.12 5.77
N LEU A 234 -3.98 -12.17 4.85
CA LEU A 234 -4.42 -12.29 3.46
C LEU A 234 -3.74 -13.47 2.78
N ILE A 235 -4.49 -14.44 2.26
CA ILE A 235 -3.96 -15.59 1.52
C ILE A 235 -4.34 -15.58 0.05
N GLU A 236 -5.42 -14.88 -0.31
CA GLU A 236 -5.88 -14.78 -1.69
C GLU A 236 -6.55 -13.43 -1.95
N GLN A 237 -6.24 -12.85 -3.10
CA GLN A 237 -6.82 -11.63 -3.61
C GLN A 237 -7.28 -11.88 -5.04
N ILE A 238 -8.54 -11.53 -5.37
CA ILE A 238 -9.13 -11.72 -6.69
C ILE A 238 -9.72 -10.39 -7.15
N PHE A 239 -9.29 -9.89 -8.29
CA PHE A 239 -9.79 -8.67 -8.90
C PHE A 239 -10.82 -9.00 -9.98
N GLU A 240 -11.89 -8.20 -10.07
CA GLU A 240 -12.85 -8.27 -11.18
C GLU A 240 -12.20 -7.86 -12.51
N ASP A 241 -11.31 -6.86 -12.45
CA ASP A 241 -10.48 -6.39 -13.55
C ASP A 241 -9.11 -5.95 -13.02
N ALA A 242 -8.05 -6.14 -13.81
CA ALA A 242 -6.69 -5.86 -13.38
C ALA A 242 -6.44 -4.34 -13.26
N PRO A 243 -6.09 -3.82 -12.07
CA PRO A 243 -5.96 -2.37 -11.85
C PRO A 243 -4.67 -1.77 -12.44
N ASP A 244 -3.66 -2.59 -12.73
CA ASP A 244 -2.29 -2.14 -13.03
C ASP A 244 -1.84 -2.36 -14.48
N GLY A 245 -2.76 -2.75 -15.37
CA GLY A 245 -2.47 -3.03 -16.78
C GLY A 245 -1.58 -4.26 -17.03
N ARG A 246 -1.07 -4.93 -15.98
CA ARG A 246 -0.31 -6.19 -16.11
C ARG A 246 -1.20 -7.40 -16.38
N GLY A 247 -2.51 -7.24 -16.18
CA GLY A 247 -3.52 -8.25 -16.49
C GLY A 247 -3.65 -9.36 -15.44
N TYR A 248 -3.00 -9.23 -14.28
CA TYR A 248 -3.16 -10.18 -13.18
C TYR A 248 -4.46 -9.91 -12.44
N VAL A 249 -5.30 -10.94 -12.36
CA VAL A 249 -6.64 -10.86 -11.75
C VAL A 249 -6.69 -11.65 -10.44
N LYS A 250 -5.62 -12.37 -10.09
CA LYS A 250 -5.51 -13.12 -8.85
C LYS A 250 -4.10 -13.05 -8.29
N ALA A 251 -3.97 -12.91 -6.98
CA ALA A 251 -2.73 -13.09 -6.23
C ALA A 251 -2.97 -14.07 -5.07
N THR A 252 -2.09 -15.05 -4.91
CA THR A 252 -2.05 -15.95 -3.75
C THR A 252 -0.80 -15.67 -2.94
N TYR A 253 -0.96 -15.50 -1.64
CA TYR A 253 0.09 -15.15 -0.70
C TYR A 253 0.47 -16.37 0.12
N PHE A 254 1.78 -16.54 0.31
CA PHE A 254 2.37 -17.58 1.13
C PHE A 254 3.27 -16.91 2.16
N TYR A 255 3.19 -17.39 3.40
CA TYR A 255 3.94 -16.90 4.55
C TYR A 255 4.98 -17.95 4.94
#